data_AF-A0A453NRV8-F1
#
_entry.id   AF-A0A453NRV8-F1
#
_cell.length_a   1.000
_cell.length_b   1.000
_cell.length_c   1.000
_cell.angle_alpha   90.00
_cell.angle_beta   90.00
_cell.angle_gamma   90.00
#
_symmetry.space_group_name_H-M   'P 1'
#
loop_
_entity.id
_entity.type
_entity.pdbx_description
1 polymer ?
#
loop_
_entity_poly.entity_id
_entity_poly.type
_entity_poly.pdbx_seq_one_letter_code
_entity_poly.pdbx_strand_id
1 'polypeptide(L)'
;MNGEGSIIACELNKERAKTLQHTVRRSGANNIETVIGDFLNIDTNDPSYAEVRAILLDPSCSGSGISTERLDHLLPSYSIDDQDDAGSSARIRKLSAFQRKALSHALSFPSVERLVYSTCSIHQAENEDVVSSVLPLASSLGFELATPFPQWMRRGLPVFDGAQHLLRTDPEDDLEGFFIALFVRKAAAADALEPSEDGGALGRKRKRACTTRSGGLRAFSSLRLSRMDVLCSIWGI
;
A
#
# COMPACT_ATOMS: atom_id res chain seq x y z
N MET A 1 -2.19 -8.76 12.53
CA MET A 1 -2.48 -10.05 11.86
C MET A 1 -2.57 -11.23 12.83
N ASN A 2 -2.69 -11.02 14.16
CA ASN A 2 -2.86 -12.09 15.17
C ASN A 2 -1.86 -13.27 15.07
N GLY A 3 -0.64 -13.01 14.59
CA GLY A 3 0.39 -14.03 14.37
C GLY A 3 0.22 -14.89 13.11
N GLU A 4 -0.79 -14.60 12.29
CA GLU A 4 -1.04 -15.28 11.01
C GLU A 4 -0.41 -14.52 9.84
N GLY A 5 -0.17 -15.23 8.72
CA GLY A 5 0.50 -14.69 7.53
C GLY A 5 2.00 -14.44 7.74
N SER A 6 2.67 -13.89 6.73
CA SER A 6 4.08 -13.49 6.79
C SER A 6 4.23 -12.00 6.51
N ILE A 7 5.25 -11.38 7.11
CA ILE A 7 5.62 -9.99 6.84
C ILE A 7 7.08 -9.99 6.44
N ILE A 8 7.38 -9.34 5.32
CA ILE A 8 8.76 -9.10 4.89
C ILE A 8 9.05 -7.63 5.14
N ALA A 9 10.03 -7.33 5.98
CA ALA A 9 10.44 -5.98 6.29
C ALA A 9 11.78 -5.67 5.62
N CYS A 10 11.75 -4.80 4.61
CA CYS A 10 12.94 -4.39 3.86
C CYS A 10 13.51 -3.09 4.42
N GLU A 11 14.80 -3.11 4.78
CA GLU A 11 15.51 -1.94 5.29
C GLU A 11 16.90 -1.83 4.64
N LEU A 12 17.22 -0.66 4.11
CA LEU A 12 18.49 -0.41 3.44
C LEU A 12 19.63 -0.19 4.44
N ASN A 13 19.36 0.51 5.54
CA ASN A 13 20.37 0.88 6.52
C ASN A 13 20.59 -0.24 7.54
N LYS A 14 21.82 -0.75 7.61
CA LYS A 14 22.19 -1.87 8.50
C LYS A 14 21.94 -1.59 9.99
N GLU A 15 22.15 -0.36 10.48
CA GLU A 15 21.93 -0.02 11.89
C GLU A 15 20.44 0.11 12.20
N ARG A 16 19.66 0.71 11.29
CA ARG A 16 18.20 0.72 11.39
C ARG A 16 17.62 -0.69 11.35
N ALA A 17 18.17 -1.56 10.50
CA ALA A 17 17.75 -2.95 10.43
C ALA A 17 17.97 -3.71 11.75
N LYS A 18 19.09 -3.45 12.45
CA LYS A 18 19.31 -4.01 13.81
C LYS A 18 18.24 -3.53 14.79
N THR A 19 17.90 -2.24 14.75
CA THR A 19 16.86 -1.64 15.61
C THR A 19 15.48 -2.23 15.30
N LEU A 20 15.16 -2.40 14.02
CA LEU A 20 13.95 -3.07 13.55
C LEU A 20 13.89 -4.51 14.07
N GLN A 21 14.95 -5.31 13.87
CA GLN A 21 15.02 -6.68 14.38
C GLN A 21 14.86 -6.76 15.90
N HIS A 22 15.46 -5.83 16.64
CA HIS A 22 15.27 -5.74 18.10
C HIS A 22 13.82 -5.44 18.47
N THR A 23 13.17 -4.52 17.76
CA THR A 23 11.76 -4.15 17.96
C THR A 23 10.82 -5.32 17.67
N VAL A 24 11.05 -6.04 16.57
CA VAL A 24 10.30 -7.27 16.21
C VAL A 24 10.45 -8.35 17.29
N ARG A 25 11.67 -8.60 17.78
CA ARG A 25 11.89 -9.57 18.86
C ARG A 25 11.15 -9.18 20.14
N ARG A 26 11.18 -7.90 20.50
CA ARG A 26 10.52 -7.38 21.71
C ARG A 26 9.00 -7.40 21.62
N SER A 27 8.42 -7.27 20.43
CA SER A 27 6.96 -7.36 20.24
C SER A 27 6.42 -8.80 20.30
N GLY A 28 7.31 -9.80 20.24
CA GLY A 28 6.90 -11.22 20.20
C GLY A 28 6.32 -11.64 18.84
N ALA A 29 6.49 -10.82 17.79
CA ALA A 29 6.03 -11.14 16.45
C ALA A 29 6.97 -12.16 15.80
N ASN A 30 6.47 -13.39 15.62
CA ASN A 30 7.26 -14.50 15.06
C ASN A 30 7.15 -14.65 13.54
N ASN A 31 6.30 -13.83 12.91
CA ASN A 31 5.96 -13.93 11.50
C ASN A 31 6.53 -12.77 10.65
N ILE A 32 7.64 -12.17 11.11
CA ILE A 32 8.29 -11.06 10.43
C ILE A 32 9.73 -11.45 10.06
N GLU A 33 10.03 -11.47 8.77
CA GLU A 33 11.37 -11.63 8.22
C GLU A 33 11.95 -10.24 7.91
N THR A 34 13.19 -9.96 8.34
CA THR A 34 13.87 -8.70 8.02
C THR A 34 14.93 -8.91 6.94
N VAL A 35 14.78 -8.21 5.83
CA VAL A 35 15.72 -8.23 4.69
C VAL A 35 16.50 -6.92 4.67
N ILE A 36 17.82 -7.01 4.70
CA ILE A 36 18.70 -5.84 4.57
C ILE A 36 19.04 -5.65 3.09
N GLY A 37 18.47 -4.63 2.45
CA GLY A 37 18.64 -4.41 1.02
C GLY A 37 17.97 -3.15 0.52
N ASP A 38 18.29 -2.77 -0.71
CA ASP A 38 17.58 -1.72 -1.43
C ASP A 38 16.31 -2.30 -2.03
N PHE A 39 15.15 -1.76 -1.62
CA PHE A 39 13.85 -2.15 -2.15
C PHE A 39 13.79 -2.07 -3.67
N LEU A 40 14.43 -1.08 -4.30
CA LEU A 40 14.45 -0.92 -5.76
C LEU A 40 15.23 -2.01 -6.50
N ASN A 41 16.08 -2.76 -5.79
CA ASN A 41 16.87 -3.84 -6.36
C ASN A 41 16.22 -5.22 -6.17
N ILE A 42 15.06 -5.29 -5.53
CA ILE A 42 14.30 -6.53 -5.42
C ILE A 42 13.70 -6.86 -6.78
N ASP A 43 13.92 -8.09 -7.27
CA ASP A 43 13.22 -8.55 -8.47
C ASP A 43 11.76 -8.84 -8.11
N THR A 44 10.84 -8.11 -8.74
CA THR A 44 9.40 -8.28 -8.52
C THR A 44 8.87 -9.64 -8.98
N ASN A 45 9.65 -10.40 -9.77
CA ASN A 45 9.32 -11.75 -10.23
C ASN A 45 10.04 -12.86 -9.45
N ASP A 46 10.85 -12.51 -8.43
CA ASP A 46 11.49 -13.51 -7.58
C ASP A 46 10.40 -14.37 -6.88
N PRO A 47 10.49 -15.71 -6.97
CA PRO A 47 9.54 -16.61 -6.32
C PRO A 47 9.32 -16.34 -4.83
N SER A 48 10.31 -15.77 -4.14
CA SER A 48 10.25 -15.41 -2.72
C SER A 48 9.20 -14.34 -2.42
N TYR A 49 8.85 -13.51 -3.41
CA TYR A 49 7.84 -12.44 -3.27
C TYR A 49 6.56 -12.70 -4.10
N ALA A 50 6.46 -13.86 -4.75
CA ALA A 50 5.34 -14.18 -5.63
C ALA A 50 3.97 -14.18 -4.92
N GLU A 51 3.94 -14.44 -3.61
CA GLU A 51 2.72 -14.47 -2.80
C GLU A 51 2.43 -13.14 -2.08
N VAL A 52 3.23 -12.09 -2.31
CA VAL A 52 2.99 -10.77 -1.69
C VAL A 52 1.72 -10.16 -2.28
N ARG A 53 0.70 -10.02 -1.44
CA ARG A 53 -0.62 -9.48 -1.82
C ARG A 53 -0.81 -8.03 -1.40
N ALA A 54 -0.03 -7.57 -0.44
CA ALA A 54 -0.12 -6.21 0.06
C ALA A 54 1.26 -5.61 0.30
N ILE A 55 1.40 -4.32 0.05
CA ILE A 55 2.62 -3.56 0.33
C ILE A 55 2.25 -2.30 1.11
N LEU A 56 3.00 -2.04 2.18
CA LEU A 56 3.06 -0.75 2.86
C LEU A 56 4.39 -0.09 2.47
N LEU A 57 4.29 0.94 1.63
CA LEU A 57 5.43 1.71 1.17
C LEU A 57 5.47 3.04 1.93
N ASP A 58 6.44 3.14 2.84
CA ASP A 58 6.67 4.31 3.68
C ASP A 58 8.12 4.80 3.50
N PRO A 59 8.41 5.47 2.38
CA PRO A 59 9.77 5.87 2.03
C PRO A 59 10.21 7.11 2.81
N SER A 60 11.53 7.34 2.85
CA SER A 60 12.08 8.58 3.41
C SER A 60 11.43 9.83 2.81
N CYS A 61 10.87 10.66 3.68
CA CYS A 61 10.31 11.99 3.39
C CYS A 61 11.21 13.11 3.93
N SER A 62 10.86 14.35 3.62
CA SER A 62 11.50 15.53 4.23
C SER A 62 11.38 15.55 5.76
N GLY A 63 10.33 14.95 6.33
CA GLY A 63 10.05 15.06 7.76
C GLY A 63 9.38 16.37 8.13
N SER A 64 8.69 17.04 7.21
CA SER A 64 8.10 18.36 7.46
C SER A 64 6.83 18.32 8.34
N GLY A 65 6.19 17.17 8.49
CA GLY A 65 4.99 16.99 9.31
C GLY A 65 5.23 16.68 10.79
N ILE A 66 6.47 16.38 11.20
CA ILE A 66 6.80 16.09 12.61
C ILE A 66 7.12 17.40 13.36
N SER A 67 6.09 18.04 13.91
CA SER A 67 6.18 19.39 14.49
C SER A 67 6.82 19.46 15.88
N THR A 68 7.01 18.33 16.57
CA THR A 68 7.21 18.33 18.04
C THR A 68 8.61 17.94 18.52
N GLU A 69 9.45 17.29 17.71
CA GLU A 69 10.76 16.79 18.18
C GLU A 69 11.98 17.46 17.56
N ARG A 70 11.84 18.18 16.44
CA ARG A 70 12.91 19.05 15.97
C ARG A 70 12.81 20.42 16.63
N LEU A 71 13.21 20.46 17.90
CA LEU A 71 13.68 21.69 18.54
C LEU A 71 14.98 22.22 17.88
N ASP A 72 15.33 21.73 16.68
CA ASP A 72 16.41 22.22 15.85
C ASP A 72 16.21 23.69 15.49
N HIS A 73 14.96 24.20 15.44
CA HIS A 73 14.66 25.61 15.21
C HIS A 73 15.29 26.57 16.26
N LEU A 74 15.73 26.04 17.41
CA LEU A 74 16.44 26.80 18.46
C LEU A 74 17.97 26.70 18.37
N LEU A 75 18.52 25.88 17.45
CA LEU A 75 19.95 25.79 17.22
C LEU A 75 20.37 26.88 16.23
N PRO A 76 21.43 27.67 16.51
CA PRO A 76 21.95 28.69 15.59
C PRO A 76 22.39 28.16 14.21
N SER A 77 22.57 26.83 14.09
CA SER A 77 22.85 26.13 12.83
C SER A 77 21.60 25.82 12.00
N TYR A 78 20.42 25.92 12.62
CA TYR A 78 19.14 26.00 11.94
C TYR A 78 18.80 27.48 11.86
N SER A 79 19.58 28.20 11.05
CA SER A 79 19.17 29.53 10.67
C SER A 79 17.75 29.43 10.13
N ILE A 80 16.87 30.24 10.70
CA ILE A 80 15.66 30.73 10.05
C ILE A 80 16.16 31.60 8.90
N ASP A 81 16.73 30.93 7.90
CA ASP A 81 17.11 31.47 6.63
C ASP A 81 16.22 30.73 5.63
N ASP A 82 15.08 31.35 5.37
CA ASP A 82 14.39 31.35 4.07
C ASP A 82 15.32 31.83 2.92
N GLN A 83 16.62 31.52 2.97
CA GLN A 83 17.67 31.95 2.04
C GLN A 83 18.51 30.80 1.47
N ASP A 84 18.10 29.53 1.66
CA ASP A 84 18.59 28.42 0.83
C ASP A 84 17.40 27.57 0.32
N ASP A 85 16.34 28.24 -0.12
CA ASP A 85 15.16 27.67 -0.79
C ASP A 85 15.56 26.68 -1.91
N ALA A 86 16.63 27.00 -2.64
CA ALA A 86 17.17 26.13 -3.68
C ALA A 86 17.65 24.77 -3.12
N GLY A 87 18.31 24.74 -1.96
CA GLY A 87 18.84 23.52 -1.33
C GLY A 87 17.75 22.64 -0.74
N SER A 88 16.81 23.24 0.00
CA SER A 88 15.63 22.54 0.55
C SER A 88 14.74 21.99 -0.57
N SER A 89 14.45 22.82 -1.57
CA SER A 89 13.69 22.43 -2.77
C SER A 89 14.42 21.36 -3.60
N ALA A 90 15.75 21.40 -3.69
CA ALA A 90 16.52 20.35 -4.36
C ALA A 90 16.45 19.02 -3.61
N ARG A 91 16.47 19.03 -2.27
CA ARG A 91 16.29 17.83 -1.45
C ARG A 91 14.90 17.23 -1.64
N ILE A 92 13.84 18.03 -1.55
CA ILE A 92 12.45 17.60 -1.78
C ILE A 92 12.29 17.01 -3.20
N ARG A 93 12.91 17.62 -4.22
CA ARG A 93 12.90 17.10 -5.59
C ARG A 93 13.60 15.74 -5.72
N LYS A 94 14.72 15.53 -5.03
CA LYS A 94 15.42 14.23 -5.01
C LYS A 94 14.60 13.16 -4.29
N LEU A 95 14.02 13.51 -3.14
CA LEU A 95 13.17 12.60 -2.36
C LEU A 95 11.91 12.20 -3.14
N SER A 96 11.18 13.16 -3.70
CA SER A 96 10.01 12.87 -4.54
C SER A 96 10.36 12.03 -5.77
N ALA A 97 11.51 12.24 -6.40
CA ALA A 97 11.96 11.39 -7.50
C ALA A 97 12.23 9.94 -7.05
N PHE A 98 12.81 9.74 -5.86
CA PHE A 98 12.97 8.42 -5.26
C PHE A 98 11.63 7.78 -4.92
N GLN A 99 10.72 8.53 -4.29
CA GLN A 99 9.38 8.09 -3.91
C GLN A 99 8.58 7.63 -5.14
N ARG A 100 8.63 8.38 -6.26
CA ARG A 100 8.01 7.98 -7.54
C ARG A 100 8.54 6.65 -8.05
N LYS A 101 9.86 6.44 -7.99
CA LYS A 101 10.50 5.17 -8.41
C LYS A 101 10.07 4.02 -7.52
N ALA A 102 10.10 4.21 -6.20
CA ALA A 102 9.69 3.20 -5.24
C ALA A 102 8.22 2.82 -5.39
N LEU A 103 7.34 3.81 -5.59
CA LEU A 103 5.92 3.57 -5.77
C LEU A 103 5.62 2.84 -7.09
N SER A 104 6.30 3.23 -8.17
CA SER A 104 6.20 2.53 -9.46
C SER A 104 6.69 1.08 -9.38
N HIS A 105 7.78 0.85 -8.64
CA HIS A 105 8.35 -0.48 -8.41
C HIS A 105 7.43 -1.35 -7.54
N ALA A 106 6.81 -0.78 -6.50
CA ALA A 106 5.85 -1.49 -5.68
C ALA A 106 4.59 -1.92 -6.48
N LEU A 107 4.14 -1.08 -7.41
CA LEU A 107 3.03 -1.40 -8.31
C LEU A 107 3.34 -2.56 -9.28
N SER A 108 4.62 -2.79 -9.62
CA SER A 108 5.00 -3.84 -10.58
C SER A 108 5.01 -5.26 -9.99
N PHE A 109 4.77 -5.43 -8.69
CA PHE A 109 4.62 -6.76 -8.11
C PHE A 109 3.36 -7.45 -8.63
N PRO A 110 3.46 -8.67 -9.20
CA PRO A 110 2.38 -9.28 -9.98
C PRO A 110 1.16 -9.64 -9.14
N SER A 111 1.38 -10.13 -7.92
CA SER A 111 0.31 -10.61 -7.02
C SER A 111 -0.22 -9.55 -6.06
N VAL A 112 0.33 -8.33 -6.09
CA VAL A 112 -0.10 -7.26 -5.19
C VAL A 112 -1.49 -6.78 -5.57
N GLU A 113 -2.37 -6.72 -4.58
CA GLU A 113 -3.76 -6.28 -4.69
C GLU A 113 -4.01 -4.97 -3.95
N ARG A 114 -3.22 -4.70 -2.91
CA ARG A 114 -3.33 -3.47 -2.10
C ARG A 114 -1.97 -2.87 -1.88
N LEU A 115 -1.83 -1.59 -2.19
CA LEU A 115 -0.60 -0.85 -1.96
C LEU A 115 -0.96 0.42 -1.21
N VAL A 116 -0.40 0.57 -0.02
CA VAL A 116 -0.51 1.81 0.76
C VAL A 116 0.79 2.56 0.57
N TYR A 117 0.67 3.82 0.16
CA TYR A 117 1.76 4.77 0.14
C TYR A 117 1.52 5.78 1.25
N SER A 118 2.52 5.99 2.11
CA SER A 118 2.44 6.98 3.17
C SER A 118 3.69 7.85 3.26
N THR A 119 3.51 9.07 3.79
CA THR A 119 4.63 9.94 4.15
C THR A 119 4.27 10.76 5.38
N CYS A 120 5.31 11.30 6.01
CA CYS A 120 5.25 12.32 7.06
C CYS A 120 5.43 13.76 6.57
N SER A 121 5.09 14.01 5.30
CA SER A 121 5.33 15.30 4.68
C SER A 121 4.03 16.07 4.55
N ILE A 122 4.10 17.38 4.75
CA ILE A 122 3.03 18.31 4.35
C ILE A 122 3.21 18.82 2.90
N HIS A 123 4.34 18.52 2.25
CA HIS A 123 4.64 19.02 0.92
C HIS A 123 3.92 18.24 -0.17
N GLN A 124 3.17 18.95 -1.01
CA GLN A 124 2.51 18.39 -2.19
C GLN A 124 3.45 17.62 -3.13
N ALA A 125 4.69 18.12 -3.27
CA ALA A 125 5.72 17.54 -4.11
C ALA A 125 6.10 16.10 -3.72
N GLU A 126 5.94 15.74 -2.45
CA GLU A 126 6.18 14.39 -1.92
C GLU A 126 4.89 13.56 -1.85
N ASN A 127 3.73 14.17 -2.03
CA ASN A 127 2.44 13.54 -1.78
C ASN A 127 1.62 13.44 -3.08
N GLU A 128 0.75 14.42 -3.33
CA GLU A 128 -0.17 14.42 -4.47
C GLU A 128 0.57 14.38 -5.81
N ASP A 129 1.71 15.05 -5.93
CA ASP A 129 2.49 15.05 -7.18
C ASP A 129 3.11 13.68 -7.46
N VAL A 130 3.55 12.97 -6.41
CA VAL A 130 4.05 11.60 -6.52
C VAL A 130 2.93 10.67 -6.98
N VAL A 131 1.77 10.72 -6.30
CA VAL A 131 0.59 9.92 -6.66
C VAL A 131 0.14 10.22 -8.08
N SER A 132 -0.07 11.50 -8.42
CA SER A 132 -0.50 11.95 -9.74
C SER A 132 0.40 11.41 -10.85
N SER A 133 1.72 11.44 -10.64
CA SER A 133 2.69 10.96 -11.62
C SER A 133 2.63 9.45 -11.88
N VAL A 134 2.22 8.65 -10.89
CA VAL A 134 2.16 7.18 -11.03
C VAL A 134 0.79 6.66 -11.41
N LEU A 135 -0.27 7.48 -11.30
CA LEU A 135 -1.64 7.07 -11.58
C LEU A 135 -1.86 6.47 -12.98
N PRO A 136 -1.25 7.01 -14.06
CA PRO A 136 -1.37 6.39 -15.39
C PRO A 136 -0.80 4.97 -15.42
N LEU A 137 0.35 4.74 -14.76
CA LEU A 137 0.96 3.42 -14.62
C LEU A 137 0.10 2.50 -13.73
N ALA A 138 -0.38 3.01 -12.60
CA ALA A 138 -1.26 2.25 -11.71
C ALA A 138 -2.50 1.77 -12.47
N SER A 139 -3.13 2.66 -13.24
CA SER A 139 -4.32 2.36 -14.04
C SER A 139 -4.06 1.31 -15.11
N SER A 140 -2.90 1.36 -15.81
CA SER A 140 -2.54 0.35 -16.81
C SER A 140 -2.27 -1.03 -16.20
N LEU A 141 -1.86 -1.07 -14.93
CA LEU A 141 -1.71 -2.28 -14.13
C LEU A 141 -3.01 -2.72 -13.44
N GLY A 142 -4.12 -2.01 -13.66
CA GLY A 142 -5.43 -2.33 -13.12
C GLY A 142 -5.67 -1.85 -11.68
N PHE A 143 -4.86 -0.94 -11.16
CA PHE A 143 -5.07 -0.30 -9.87
C PHE A 143 -5.92 0.96 -9.97
N GLU A 144 -6.66 1.25 -8.90
CA GLU A 144 -7.37 2.51 -8.69
C GLU A 144 -7.16 3.03 -7.26
N LEU A 145 -7.40 4.32 -7.04
CA LEU A 145 -7.39 4.89 -5.70
C LEU A 145 -8.66 4.51 -4.96
N ALA A 146 -8.51 3.90 -3.78
CA ALA A 146 -9.61 3.70 -2.84
C ALA A 146 -9.59 4.80 -1.77
N THR A 147 -10.72 4.98 -1.07
CA THR A 147 -10.84 5.97 0.01
C THR A 147 -10.58 5.29 1.37
N PRO A 148 -9.37 5.37 1.94
CA PRO A 148 -9.14 4.90 3.29
C PRO A 148 -9.89 5.81 4.27
N PHE A 149 -10.42 5.23 5.34
CA PHE A 149 -11.15 5.95 6.39
C PHE A 149 -12.17 6.99 5.85
N PRO A 150 -13.28 6.55 5.24
CA PRO A 150 -14.24 7.46 4.59
C PRO A 150 -14.82 8.55 5.50
N GLN A 151 -14.81 8.34 6.82
CA GLN A 151 -15.26 9.32 7.81
C GLN A 151 -14.21 10.38 8.15
N TRP A 152 -12.95 10.21 7.72
CA TRP A 152 -11.93 11.23 7.87
C TRP A 152 -12.31 12.45 7.01
N MET A 153 -12.07 13.68 7.48
CA MET A 153 -12.59 14.86 6.79
C MET A 153 -11.56 15.50 5.86
N ARG A 154 -10.29 15.60 6.31
CA ARG A 154 -9.22 16.23 5.53
C ARG A 154 -8.70 15.29 4.45
N ARG A 155 -8.84 15.71 3.19
CA ARG A 155 -8.42 14.94 2.00
C ARG A 155 -7.16 15.52 1.36
N GLY A 156 -6.68 14.84 0.31
CA GLY A 156 -5.63 15.38 -0.55
C GLY A 156 -6.01 16.71 -1.18
N LEU A 157 -4.99 17.50 -1.53
CA LEU A 157 -5.17 18.77 -2.23
C LEU A 157 -5.80 18.51 -3.62
N PRO A 158 -6.73 19.36 -4.09
CA PRO A 158 -7.47 19.14 -5.34
C PRO A 158 -6.62 19.49 -6.58
N VAL A 159 -5.48 18.80 -6.74
CA VAL A 159 -4.51 19.03 -7.83
C VAL A 159 -4.67 18.05 -9.00
N PHE A 160 -5.48 17.00 -8.83
CA PHE A 160 -5.88 16.08 -9.89
C PHE A 160 -7.23 15.40 -9.56
N ASP A 161 -7.90 14.85 -10.57
CA ASP A 161 -9.16 14.12 -10.40
C ASP A 161 -8.94 12.81 -9.62
N GLY A 162 -9.54 12.70 -8.43
CA GLY A 162 -9.35 11.56 -7.53
C GLY A 162 -8.57 11.89 -6.26
N ALA A 163 -8.05 13.12 -6.12
CA ALA A 163 -7.35 13.56 -4.91
C ALA A 163 -8.22 13.48 -3.64
N GLN A 164 -9.55 13.50 -3.76
CA GLN A 164 -10.50 13.27 -2.67
C GLN A 164 -10.43 11.87 -2.05
N HIS A 165 -9.77 10.92 -2.72
CA HIS A 165 -9.52 9.57 -2.20
C HIS A 165 -8.25 9.51 -1.33
N LEU A 166 -7.45 10.57 -1.31
CA LEU A 166 -6.24 10.67 -0.50
C LEU A 166 -6.58 11.19 0.90
N LEU A 167 -5.80 10.79 1.89
CA LEU A 167 -5.94 11.24 3.27
C LEU A 167 -4.76 12.15 3.63
N ARG A 168 -5.06 13.25 4.31
CA ARG A 168 -4.08 14.13 4.95
C ARG A 168 -4.41 14.35 6.41
N THR A 169 -3.37 14.49 7.20
CA THR A 169 -3.41 15.09 8.54
C THR A 169 -2.49 16.30 8.51
N ASP A 170 -2.81 17.31 9.31
CA ASP A 170 -2.07 18.56 9.34
C ASP A 170 -1.94 19.03 10.80
N PRO A 171 -0.85 19.70 11.18
CA PRO A 171 -0.72 20.38 12.47
C PRO A 171 -1.89 21.29 12.83
N GLU A 172 -2.60 21.85 11.85
CA GLU A 172 -3.83 22.61 12.07
C GLU A 172 -4.96 21.81 12.73
N ASP A 173 -4.95 20.48 12.60
CA ASP A 173 -5.93 19.58 13.21
C ASP A 173 -5.44 19.03 14.57
N ASP A 174 -4.41 19.65 15.18
CA ASP A 174 -3.67 19.16 16.35
C ASP A 174 -3.06 17.75 16.16
N LEU A 175 -2.66 17.45 14.92
CA LEU A 175 -2.08 16.16 14.51
C LEU A 175 -0.74 16.35 13.81
N GLU A 176 0.11 15.34 13.84
CA GLU A 176 1.32 15.35 12.99
C GLU A 176 0.93 15.35 11.51
N GLY A 177 1.73 16.02 10.68
CA GLY A 177 1.54 16.05 9.23
C GLY A 177 1.82 14.68 8.62
N PHE A 178 0.79 14.05 8.08
CA PHE A 178 0.84 12.70 7.52
C PHE A 178 -0.02 12.61 6.25
N PHE A 179 0.38 11.74 5.34
CA PHE A 179 -0.30 11.52 4.06
C PHE A 179 -0.47 10.04 3.80
N ILE A 180 -1.63 9.65 3.25
CA ILE A 180 -1.91 8.26 2.86
C ILE A 180 -2.62 8.22 1.51
N ALA A 181 -2.11 7.38 0.61
CA ALA A 181 -2.77 6.96 -0.62
C ALA A 181 -2.94 5.44 -0.62
N LEU A 182 -4.15 4.95 -0.89
CA LEU A 182 -4.45 3.53 -0.98
C LEU A 182 -4.78 3.17 -2.44
N PHE A 183 -3.94 2.33 -3.04
CA PHE A 183 -4.19 1.71 -4.34
C PHE A 183 -4.77 0.33 -4.14
N VAL A 184 -5.83 0.01 -4.87
CA VAL A 184 -6.46 -1.32 -4.90
C VAL A 184 -6.51 -1.83 -6.33
N ARG A 185 -6.14 -3.09 -6.55
CA ARG A 185 -6.27 -3.74 -7.85
C ARG A 185 -7.74 -4.07 -8.08
N LYS A 186 -8.29 -3.63 -9.21
CA LYS A 186 -9.61 -4.07 -9.65
C LYS A 186 -9.58 -5.58 -9.75
N ALA A 187 -10.50 -6.24 -9.04
CA ALA A 187 -10.74 -7.65 -9.29
C ALA A 187 -11.05 -7.78 -10.78
N ALA A 188 -10.29 -8.61 -11.51
CA ALA A 188 -10.72 -9.03 -12.83
C ALA A 188 -12.16 -9.53 -12.64
N ALA A 189 -13.11 -8.95 -13.36
CA ALA A 189 -14.49 -9.39 -13.33
C ALA A 189 -14.49 -10.88 -13.70
N ALA A 190 -14.45 -11.74 -12.69
CA ALA A 190 -14.55 -13.17 -12.85
C ALA A 190 -15.99 -13.40 -13.31
N ASP A 191 -16.13 -13.66 -14.60
CA ASP A 191 -17.33 -14.15 -15.28
C ASP A 191 -18.64 -13.62 -14.67
N ALA A 192 -19.01 -12.39 -15.05
CA ALA A 192 -20.41 -12.00 -15.04
C ALA A 192 -21.15 -12.86 -16.09
N LEU A 193 -21.52 -14.08 -15.69
CA LEU A 193 -22.61 -14.82 -16.29
C LEU A 193 -23.88 -13.99 -16.03
N GLU A 194 -24.17 -13.10 -16.96
CA GLU A 194 -25.48 -12.45 -17.09
C GLU A 194 -26.56 -13.54 -17.08
N PRO A 195 -27.49 -13.55 -16.12
CA PRO A 195 -28.70 -14.34 -16.25
C PRO A 195 -29.51 -13.73 -17.39
N SER A 196 -29.62 -14.46 -18.49
CA SER A 196 -30.56 -14.11 -19.55
C SER A 196 -31.97 -14.09 -18.97
N GLU A 197 -32.60 -12.92 -19.00
CA GLU A 197 -34.03 -12.78 -18.80
C GLU A 197 -34.74 -13.38 -20.01
N ASP A 198 -35.17 -14.64 -19.92
CA ASP A 198 -36.09 -15.22 -20.89
C ASP A 198 -37.49 -15.34 -20.25
N GLY A 199 -38.35 -14.41 -20.68
CA GLY A 199 -39.77 -14.37 -20.33
C GLY A 199 -40.50 -15.57 -20.92
N GLY A 200 -41.29 -16.25 -20.09
CA GLY A 200 -41.82 -17.57 -20.41
C GLY A 200 -42.98 -17.62 -21.42
N ALA A 201 -43.24 -18.85 -21.90
CA ALA A 201 -44.57 -19.32 -22.28
C ALA A 201 -44.63 -20.86 -22.33
N LEU A 202 -45.82 -21.37 -21.98
CA LEU A 202 -46.21 -22.75 -21.64
C LEU A 202 -45.97 -23.83 -22.72
N GLY A 203 -45.78 -25.09 -22.27
CA GLY A 203 -46.09 -26.25 -23.12
C GLY A 203 -45.73 -27.66 -22.62
N ARG A 204 -46.71 -28.35 -22.00
CA ARG A 204 -46.96 -29.82 -22.00
C ARG A 204 -46.07 -30.79 -21.19
N LYS A 205 -46.75 -31.45 -20.25
CA LYS A 205 -46.42 -32.68 -19.49
C LYS A 205 -45.98 -33.86 -20.37
N ARG A 206 -44.92 -34.60 -19.98
CA ARG A 206 -44.82 -36.07 -20.05
C ARG A 206 -44.01 -36.64 -18.87
N LYS A 207 -44.48 -37.78 -18.36
CA LYS A 207 -44.01 -38.54 -17.18
C LYS A 207 -42.79 -39.44 -17.47
N ARG A 208 -42.16 -39.91 -16.37
CA ARG A 208 -41.31 -41.12 -16.13
C ARG A 208 -39.80 -40.84 -16.20
N ALA A 209 -38.92 -41.39 -15.35
CA ALA A 209 -39.03 -42.28 -14.19
C ALA A 209 -37.77 -42.12 -13.30
N CYS A 210 -37.91 -42.52 -12.04
CA CYS A 210 -36.85 -42.69 -11.06
C CYS A 210 -35.97 -43.89 -11.40
N THR A 211 -34.65 -43.74 -11.31
CA THR A 211 -33.71 -44.86 -11.14
C THR A 211 -32.61 -44.47 -10.17
N THR A 212 -32.60 -45.19 -9.05
CA THR A 212 -31.58 -45.26 -8.01
C THR A 212 -30.28 -45.89 -8.51
N ARG A 213 -29.12 -45.44 -7.98
CA ARG A 213 -27.92 -46.22 -7.56
C ARG A 213 -26.80 -45.23 -7.20
N SER A 214 -26.50 -45.03 -5.92
CA SER A 214 -25.57 -45.78 -5.07
C SER A 214 -24.09 -45.48 -5.31
N GLY A 215 -23.45 -44.86 -4.31
CA GLY A 215 -22.07 -45.14 -3.93
C GLY A 215 -20.99 -44.24 -4.53
N GLY A 216 -20.35 -43.42 -3.67
CA GLY A 216 -19.11 -42.76 -4.01
C GLY A 216 -18.71 -41.67 -3.01
N LEU A 217 -18.09 -42.08 -1.90
CA LEU A 217 -17.31 -41.18 -1.03
C LEU A 217 -16.32 -40.37 -1.88
N ARG A 218 -16.38 -39.03 -1.78
CA ARG A 218 -15.19 -38.18 -1.93
C ARG A 218 -15.25 -37.11 -0.86
N ALA A 219 -14.35 -37.23 0.11
CA ALA A 219 -13.97 -36.15 1.00
C ALA A 219 -13.41 -35.01 0.15
N PHE A 220 -14.04 -33.84 0.21
CA PHE A 220 -13.41 -32.60 -0.23
C PHE A 220 -12.89 -31.88 1.01
N SER A 221 -11.61 -32.12 1.30
CA SER A 221 -10.79 -31.17 2.04
C SER A 221 -10.47 -30.00 1.12
N SER A 222 -10.82 -28.78 1.53
CA SER A 222 -10.23 -27.56 0.96
C SER A 222 -10.37 -26.45 1.98
N LEU A 223 -9.46 -26.43 2.94
CA LEU A 223 -9.05 -25.18 3.58
C LEU A 223 -8.45 -24.30 2.48
N ARG A 224 -9.14 -23.22 2.11
CA ARG A 224 -8.49 -22.02 1.59
C ARG A 224 -8.62 -20.94 2.65
N LEU A 225 -7.71 -20.99 3.64
CA LEU A 225 -7.43 -19.81 4.44
C LEU A 225 -6.42 -18.97 3.67
N SER A 226 -6.90 -17.81 3.22
CA SER A 226 -6.18 -16.74 2.56
C SER A 226 -4.93 -16.33 3.35
N ARG A 227 -3.74 -16.56 2.78
CA ARG A 227 -2.47 -15.98 3.24
C ARG A 227 -2.37 -14.56 2.69
N MET A 228 -2.19 -13.58 3.57
CA MET A 228 -1.88 -12.19 3.20
C MET A 228 -0.47 -11.92 3.67
N ASP A 229 0.45 -11.74 2.74
CA ASP A 229 1.81 -11.33 3.04
C ASP A 229 1.94 -9.82 2.79
N VAL A 230 2.38 -9.08 3.82
CA VAL A 230 2.53 -7.62 3.80
C VAL A 230 4.01 -7.28 3.76
N LEU A 231 4.48 -6.61 2.70
CA LEU A 231 5.82 -6.04 2.69
C LEU A 231 5.79 -4.69 3.41
N CYS A 232 6.50 -4.55 4.53
CA CYS A 232 6.49 -3.37 5.39
C CYS A 232 7.89 -2.75 5.45
N SER A 233 8.14 -1.70 4.69
CA SER A 233 9.38 -0.91 4.82
C SER A 233 9.20 0.05 5.99
N ILE A 234 9.79 -0.27 7.15
CA ILE A 234 9.71 0.56 8.36
C ILE A 234 10.81 1.62 8.36
N TRP A 235 10.39 2.76 8.88
CA TRP A 235 10.94 4.09 8.93
C TRP A 235 12.26 4.36 9.65
N GLY A 236 12.74 5.59 9.39
CA GLY A 236 13.95 6.15 9.97
C GLY A 236 13.73 6.91 11.25
N ILE A 237 14.76 6.81 12.09
CA ILE A 237 15.38 7.95 12.76
C ILE A 237 16.85 7.89 12.35
#